data_AF-X1AUP8-F1
#
_entry.id   AF-X1AUP8-F1
#
_cell.length_a   1.000
_cell.length_b   1.000
_cell.length_c   1.000
_cell.angle_alpha   90.00
_cell.angle_beta   90.00
_cell.angle_gamma   90.00
#
_symmetry.space_group_name_H-M   'P 1'
#
loop_
_entity.id
_entity.type
_entity.pdbx_description
1 polymer ?
#
loop_
_entity_poly.entity_id
_entity_poly.type
_entity_poly.pdbx_seq_one_letter_code
_entity_poly.pdbx_strand_id
1 'polypeptide(L)'
;MKLKSKNPINIEIGQEIPPFKVKIEKKVYGKYNRLIHEINPLHLNLNYAKKLGFDNIVIAGNFLFSFITKWIIDWVDDIKLIKSITMQFEKPVYIDEEIVYKGKIAEIRNAW
;
A
#
# COMPACT_ATOMS: atom_id res chain seq x y z
N MET A 1 -11.89 24.96 -14.01
CA MET A 1 -10.82 24.21 -14.71
C MET A 1 -11.31 22.76 -14.85
N LYS A 2 -11.73 22.33 -16.04
CA LYS A 2 -12.27 20.98 -16.26
C LYS A 2 -11.12 19.98 -16.33
N LEU A 3 -10.96 19.14 -15.30
CA LEU A 3 -10.03 18.01 -15.33
C LEU A 3 -10.66 16.92 -16.21
N LYS A 4 -10.19 16.81 -17.45
CA LYS A 4 -10.50 15.67 -18.32
C LYS A 4 -9.52 14.55 -17.95
N SER A 5 -9.95 13.60 -17.10
CA SER A 5 -9.29 12.29 -17.09
C SER A 5 -9.48 11.65 -18.46
N LYS A 6 -8.48 10.86 -18.91
CA LYS A 6 -8.47 10.24 -20.24
C LYS A 6 -9.58 9.23 -20.47
N ASN A 7 -10.32 8.84 -19.43
CA ASN A 7 -11.62 8.19 -19.49
C ASN A 7 -12.41 8.60 -18.23
N PRO A 8 -13.64 9.13 -18.33
CA PRO A 8 -14.48 9.27 -17.17
C PRO A 8 -14.81 7.86 -16.65
N ILE A 9 -14.22 7.48 -15.51
CA ILE A 9 -14.61 6.26 -14.82
C ILE A 9 -16.00 6.56 -14.25
N ASN A 10 -17.01 5.88 -14.79
CA ASN A 10 -18.32 5.89 -14.17
C ASN A 10 -18.18 5.13 -12.84
N ILE A 11 -18.37 5.82 -11.74
CA ILE A 11 -18.22 5.28 -10.39
C ILE A 11 -19.57 5.16 -9.71
N GLU A 12 -19.80 4.04 -9.04
CA GLU A 12 -20.99 3.81 -8.23
C GLU A 12 -20.62 3.35 -6.82
N ILE A 13 -21.46 3.71 -5.83
CA ILE A 13 -21.27 3.23 -4.45
C ILE A 13 -21.35 1.70 -4.47
N GLY A 14 -20.38 1.07 -3.81
CA GLY A 14 -20.26 -0.38 -3.75
C GLY A 14 -19.40 -0.99 -4.86
N GLN A 15 -19.05 -0.24 -5.91
CA GLN A 15 -18.16 -0.73 -6.97
C GLN A 15 -16.83 -1.17 -6.41
N GLU A 16 -16.40 -2.38 -6.78
CA GLU A 16 -15.11 -2.92 -6.40
C GLU A 16 -13.98 -2.29 -7.22
N ILE A 17 -12.87 -2.02 -6.56
CA ILE A 17 -11.61 -1.65 -7.22
C ILE A 17 -10.90 -2.94 -7.61
N PRO A 18 -10.39 -3.08 -8.85
CA PRO A 18 -9.65 -4.26 -9.27
C PRO A 18 -8.56 -4.63 -8.26
N PRO A 19 -8.49 -5.87 -7.76
CA PRO A 19 -7.56 -6.22 -6.70
C PRO A 19 -6.11 -6.09 -7.17
N PHE A 20 -5.25 -5.62 -6.28
CA PHE A 20 -3.81 -5.50 -6.54
C PHE A 20 -3.03 -6.44 -5.64
N LYS A 21 -2.20 -7.29 -6.27
CA LYS A 21 -1.41 -8.30 -5.58
C LYS A 21 0.06 -7.91 -5.58
N VAL A 22 0.69 -8.04 -4.42
CA VAL A 22 2.10 -7.73 -4.24
C VAL A 22 2.77 -8.88 -3.50
N LYS A 23 3.73 -9.51 -4.15
CA LYS A 23 4.65 -10.44 -3.48
C LYS A 23 5.79 -9.65 -2.84
N ILE A 24 6.00 -9.86 -1.55
CA ILE A 24 7.04 -9.17 -0.79
C ILE A 24 8.39 -9.85 -1.02
N GLU A 25 9.01 -9.52 -2.15
CA GLU A 25 10.32 -10.05 -2.50
C GLU A 25 11.43 -9.43 -1.64
N LYS A 26 12.24 -10.28 -1.00
CA LYS A 26 13.41 -9.87 -0.21
C LYS A 26 14.34 -8.89 -0.94
N LYS A 27 14.55 -9.09 -2.24
CA LYS A 27 15.40 -8.23 -3.06
C LYS A 27 14.82 -6.82 -3.20
N VAL A 28 13.51 -6.70 -3.42
CA VAL A 28 12.81 -5.42 -3.56
C VAL A 28 12.76 -4.71 -2.22
N TYR A 29 12.38 -5.42 -1.16
CA TYR A 29 12.31 -4.86 0.19
C TYR A 29 13.69 -4.37 0.68
N GLY A 30 14.75 -5.15 0.43
CA GLY A 30 16.12 -4.74 0.73
C GLY A 30 16.58 -3.50 -0.05
N LYS A 31 16.16 -3.33 -1.32
CA LYS A 31 16.43 -2.11 -2.10
C LYS A 31 15.71 -0.90 -1.50
N TYR A 32 14.43 -1.07 -1.12
CA TYR A 32 13.65 -0.02 -0.48
C TYR A 32 14.29 0.45 0.83
N ASN A 33 14.61 -0.48 1.73
CA ASN A 33 15.23 -0.16 3.01
C ASN A 33 16.55 0.62 2.86
N ARG A 34 17.36 0.29 1.83
CA ARG A 34 18.58 1.06 1.52
C ARG A 34 18.26 2.48 1.02
N LEU A 35 17.26 2.64 0.16
CA LEU A 35 16.87 3.92 -0.41
C LEU A 35 16.42 4.91 0.67
N ILE A 36 15.66 4.44 1.65
CA ILE A 36 15.13 5.29 2.72
C ILE A 36 16.06 5.39 3.94
N HIS A 37 17.23 4.74 3.88
CA HIS A 37 18.15 4.61 5.01
C HIS A 37 17.48 4.07 6.28
N GLU A 38 16.72 2.98 6.13
CA GLU A 38 16.07 2.29 7.26
C GLU A 38 17.13 1.84 8.28
N ILE A 39 16.84 2.08 9.56
CA ILE A 39 17.74 1.77 10.68
C ILE A 39 17.08 0.86 11.72
N ASN A 40 15.76 0.70 11.68
CA ASN A 40 15.05 -0.11 12.67
C ASN A 40 15.38 -1.60 12.46
N PRO A 41 16.05 -2.25 13.43
CA PRO A 41 16.45 -3.64 13.29
C PRO A 41 15.27 -4.61 13.18
N LEU A 42 14.05 -4.22 13.57
CA LEU A 42 12.83 -5.00 13.34
C LEU A 42 12.60 -5.32 11.86
N HIS A 43 13.03 -4.42 10.97
CA HIS A 43 12.86 -4.50 9.52
C HIS A 43 14.08 -5.08 8.78
N LEU A 44 15.16 -5.38 9.51
CA LEU A 44 16.47 -5.67 8.93
C LEU A 44 17.12 -6.95 9.50
N ASN A 45 16.80 -7.31 10.73
CA ASN A 45 17.49 -8.36 11.48
C ASN A 45 16.52 -9.39 12.03
N LEU A 46 16.57 -10.60 11.46
CA LEU A 46 15.72 -11.72 11.87
C LEU A 46 15.85 -12.08 13.35
N ASN A 47 17.07 -12.08 13.89
CA ASN A 47 17.30 -12.43 15.29
C ASN A 47 16.70 -11.37 16.24
N TYR A 48 16.77 -10.09 15.86
CA TYR A 48 16.15 -9.03 16.61
C TYR A 48 14.62 -9.15 16.60
N ALA A 49 14.02 -9.37 15.42
CA ALA A 49 12.57 -9.57 15.28
C ALA A 49 12.09 -10.78 16.11
N LYS A 50 12.80 -11.91 16.04
CA LYS A 50 12.48 -13.11 16.84
C LYS A 50 12.58 -12.88 18.35
N LYS A 51 13.55 -12.10 18.82
CA LYS A 51 13.66 -11.72 20.24
C LYS A 51 12.45 -10.94 20.74
N LEU A 52 11.76 -10.21 19.85
CA LEU A 52 10.54 -9.48 20.16
C LEU A 52 9.25 -10.31 19.96
N GLY A 53 9.38 -11.61 19.65
CA GLY A 53 8.26 -12.52 19.49
C GLY A 53 7.64 -12.55 18.10
N PHE A 54 8.30 -12.00 17.08
CA PHE A 54 7.85 -12.10 15.69
C PHE A 54 8.45 -13.32 14.98
N ASP A 55 7.66 -13.92 14.08
CA ASP A 55 8.08 -15.14 13.36
C ASP A 55 9.21 -14.88 12.34
N ASN A 56 9.24 -13.67 11.77
CA ASN A 56 10.20 -13.26 10.74
C ASN A 56 10.46 -11.74 10.78
N ILE A 57 11.27 -11.24 9.84
CA ILE A 57 11.44 -9.80 9.60
C ILE A 57 10.07 -9.19 9.30
N VAL A 58 9.66 -8.23 10.12
CA VAL A 58 8.39 -7.52 9.94
C VAL A 58 8.58 -6.47 8.87
N ILE A 59 7.65 -6.41 7.92
CA ILE A 59 7.66 -5.42 6.85
C ILE A 59 7.23 -4.06 7.39
N ALA A 60 8.04 -3.05 7.08
CA ALA A 60 7.81 -1.68 7.48
C ALA A 60 6.50 -1.15 6.87
N GLY A 61 5.70 -0.48 7.69
CA GLY A 61 4.37 -0.02 7.28
C GLY A 61 4.41 0.98 6.12
N ASN A 62 5.47 1.79 6.03
CA ASN A 62 5.71 2.72 4.91
C ASN A 62 5.90 2.00 3.57
N PHE A 63 6.49 0.80 3.55
CA PHE A 63 6.58 -0.03 2.36
C PHE A 63 5.21 -0.49 1.91
N LEU A 64 4.37 -0.99 2.84
CA LEU A 64 3.00 -1.42 2.57
C LEU A 64 2.11 -0.28 2.08
N PHE A 65 2.27 0.89 2.72
CA PHE A 65 1.57 2.11 2.34
C PHE A 65 1.84 2.51 0.88
N SER A 66 3.09 2.38 0.42
CA SER A 66 3.49 2.84 -0.92
C SER A 66 2.69 2.18 -2.06
N PHE A 67 2.24 0.95 -1.86
CA PHE A 67 1.45 0.20 -2.83
C PHE A 67 0.01 0.68 -2.95
N ILE A 68 -0.58 1.28 -1.90
CA ILE A 68 -1.95 1.82 -1.97
C ILE A 68 -2.00 2.97 -2.97
N THR A 69 -1.04 3.89 -2.88
CA THR A 69 -0.96 5.03 -3.80
C THR A 69 -0.79 4.54 -5.24
N LYS A 70 0.11 3.58 -5.49
CA LYS A 70 0.27 2.97 -6.81
C LYS A 70 -1.02 2.33 -7.31
N TRP A 71 -1.66 1.52 -6.48
CA TRP A 71 -2.88 0.80 -6.83
C TRP A 71 -4.01 1.74 -7.25
N ILE A 72 -4.23 2.82 -6.49
CA ILE A 72 -5.26 3.80 -6.81
C ILE A 72 -4.90 4.57 -8.09
N ILE A 73 -3.64 4.99 -8.25
CA ILE A 73 -3.19 5.71 -9.46
C ILE A 73 -3.34 4.83 -10.71
N ASP A 74 -2.95 3.55 -10.64
CA ASP A 74 -3.09 2.62 -11.76
C ASP A 74 -4.57 2.44 -12.17
N TRP A 75 -5.51 2.63 -11.23
CA TRP A 75 -6.94 2.54 -11.50
C TRP A 75 -7.53 3.84 -12.05
N VAL A 76 -7.20 5.01 -11.48
CA VAL A 76 -7.82 6.30 -11.84
C VAL A 76 -7.03 7.16 -12.83
N ASP A 77 -5.78 6.80 -13.11
CA ASP A 77 -4.84 7.50 -14.01
C ASP A 77 -4.62 8.99 -13.67
N ASP A 78 -4.78 9.38 -12.39
CA ASP A 78 -4.50 10.74 -11.92
C ASP A 78 -4.17 10.78 -10.41
N ILE A 79 -2.88 11.02 -10.10
CA ILE A 79 -2.39 11.14 -8.73
C ILE A 79 -2.98 12.34 -7.97
N LYS A 80 -3.39 13.41 -8.66
CA LYS A 80 -3.90 14.63 -8.01
C LYS A 80 -5.26 14.43 -7.35
N LEU A 81 -5.91 13.31 -7.63
CA LEU A 81 -7.20 12.92 -7.06
C LEU A 81 -7.08 12.38 -5.64
N ILE A 82 -5.92 11.85 -5.23
CA ILE A 82 -5.70 11.39 -3.86
C ILE A 82 -5.49 12.60 -2.95
N LYS A 83 -6.45 12.84 -2.05
CA LYS A 83 -6.37 13.94 -1.06
C LYS A 83 -5.88 13.50 0.30
N SER A 84 -6.26 12.31 0.73
CA SER A 84 -5.85 11.73 1.99
C SER A 84 -5.83 10.21 1.88
N ILE A 85 -4.91 9.59 2.63
CA ILE A 85 -4.88 8.16 2.87
C ILE A 85 -4.73 8.00 4.37
N THR A 86 -5.59 7.19 4.97
CA THR A 86 -5.49 6.77 6.37
C THR A 86 -5.35 5.26 6.41
N MET A 87 -4.45 4.76 7.26
CA MET A 87 -4.21 3.33 7.38
C MET A 87 -3.92 2.95 8.82
N GLN A 88 -4.39 1.78 9.22
CA GLN A 88 -4.12 1.15 10.50
C GLN A 88 -3.46 -0.21 10.25
N PHE A 89 -2.39 -0.49 10.99
CA PHE A 89 -1.70 -1.77 10.92
C PHE A 89 -2.19 -2.67 12.05
N GLU A 90 -2.99 -3.68 11.71
CA GLU A 90 -3.57 -4.60 12.70
C GLU A 90 -2.69 -5.81 12.99
N LYS A 91 -1.97 -6.30 11.98
CA LYS A 91 -1.14 -7.50 12.05
C LYS A 91 0.21 -7.28 11.35
N PRO A 92 1.29 -7.91 11.83
CA PRO A 92 2.56 -7.88 11.11
C PRO A 92 2.40 -8.58 9.76
N VAL A 93 3.14 -8.08 8.77
CA VAL A 93 3.35 -8.74 7.48
C VAL A 93 4.81 -9.17 7.44
N TYR A 94 5.08 -10.32 6.85
CA TYR A 94 6.42 -10.89 6.77
C TYR A 94 6.97 -10.91 5.34
N ILE A 95 8.30 -11.04 5.26
CA ILE A 95 8.97 -11.26 3.98
C ILE A 95 8.48 -12.56 3.32
N ASP A 96 8.44 -12.57 1.98
CA ASP A 96 7.97 -13.67 1.13
C ASP A 96 6.45 -13.94 1.15
N GLU A 97 5.68 -13.19 1.94
CA GLU A 97 4.22 -13.20 1.86
C GLU A 97 3.68 -12.49 0.60
N GLU A 98 2.44 -12.82 0.22
CA GLU A 98 1.67 -12.09 -0.78
C GLU A 98 0.58 -11.26 -0.10
N ILE A 99 0.52 -9.98 -0.43
CA ILE A 99 -0.51 -9.06 0.03
C ILE A 99 -1.50 -8.83 -1.11
N VAL A 100 -2.79 -8.93 -0.79
CA VAL A 100 -3.87 -8.63 -1.73
C VAL A 100 -4.63 -7.40 -1.24
N TYR A 101 -4.46 -6.28 -1.93
CA TYR A 101 -5.23 -5.07 -1.71
C TYR A 101 -6.61 -5.23 -2.37
N LYS A 102 -7.66 -4.98 -1.60
CA LYS A 102 -9.06 -5.00 -2.03
C LYS A 102 -9.77 -3.79 -1.47
N GLY A 103 -10.78 -3.32 -2.19
CA GLY A 103 -11.47 -2.10 -1.82
C GLY A 103 -12.71 -1.90 -2.66
N LYS A 104 -13.59 -1.04 -2.16
CA LYS A 104 -14.80 -0.62 -2.83
C LYS A 104 -15.07 0.84 -2.59
N ILE A 105 -15.83 1.47 -3.47
CA ILE A 105 -16.29 2.84 -3.30
C ILE A 105 -17.30 2.87 -2.14
N ALA A 106 -16.90 3.45 -1.02
CA ALA A 106 -17.75 3.51 0.16
C ALA A 106 -18.78 4.65 0.09
N GLU A 107 -18.42 5.77 -0.54
CA GLU A 107 -19.23 6.97 -0.57
C GLU A 107 -18.86 7.82 -1.81
N ILE A 108 -19.85 8.53 -2.37
CA ILE A 108 -19.64 9.56 -3.39
C ILE A 108 -20.23 10.85 -2.86
N ARG A 109 -19.41 11.89 -2.75
CA ARG A 109 -19.83 13.24 -2.34
C ARG A 109 -19.74 14.18 -3.53
N ASN A 110 -20.79 14.95 -3.76
CA ASN A 110 -20.70 16.06 -4.70
C ASN A 110 -19.81 17.14 -4.08
N ALA A 111 -18.77 17.55 -4.80
CA ALA A 111 -18.06 18.77 -4.46
C ALA A 111 -19.00 19.95 -4.74
N TRP A 112 -19.24 20.76 -3.71
CA TRP A 112 -20.02 22.00 -3.80
C TRP A 112 -19.41 23.00 -4.78
#